data_AF-A0A965DFT6-F1
#
_entry.id   AF-A0A965DFT6-F1
#
_cell.length_a   1.000
_cell.length_b   1.000
_cell.length_c   1.000
_cell.angle_alpha   90.00
_cell.angle_beta   90.00
_cell.angle_gamma   90.00
#
_symmetry.space_group_name_H-M   'P 1'
#
loop_
_entity.id
_entity.type
_entity.pdbx_description
1 polymer ?
#
loop_
_entity_poly.entity_id
_entity_poly.type
_entity_poly.pdbx_seq_one_letter_code
_entity_poly.pdbx_strand_id
1 'polypeptide(L)'
;MTDFVHLNLHSQFSILNSTVPISDLLKKCVELKFTAVALTDFGNLYGAIDFYKEAKAHQIKPIIGLEIMIAPQYCQEKKKQCISQNDRNVFPSQNGEKSLQ
;
A
#
# COMPACT_ATOMS: atom_id res chain seq x y z
N MET A 1 17.54 -14.95 -20.34
CA MET A 1 16.82 -13.70 -20.04
C MET A 1 15.92 -14.00 -18.85
N THR A 2 16.01 -13.28 -17.75
CA THR A 2 15.14 -13.48 -16.58
C THR A 2 13.95 -12.54 -16.70
N ASP A 3 12.74 -13.09 -16.76
CA ASP A 3 11.51 -12.29 -16.75
C ASP A 3 11.31 -11.66 -15.37
N PHE A 4 10.98 -10.37 -15.33
CA PHE A 4 10.74 -9.62 -14.10
C PHE A 4 9.28 -9.14 -14.07
N VAL A 5 8.65 -9.29 -12.91
CA VAL A 5 7.26 -8.87 -12.65
C VAL A 5 7.23 -8.09 -11.34
N HIS A 6 6.71 -6.86 -11.38
CA HIS A 6 6.56 -6.05 -10.18
C HIS A 6 5.32 -6.50 -9.40
N LEU A 7 5.50 -7.03 -8.19
CA LEU A 7 4.42 -7.58 -7.37
C LEU A 7 3.96 -6.69 -6.21
N ASN A 8 4.77 -5.70 -5.82
CA ASN A 8 4.41 -4.73 -4.77
C ASN A 8 4.45 -3.30 -5.31
N LEU A 9 3.32 -2.76 -5.75
CA LEU A 9 3.26 -1.48 -6.45
C LEU A 9 2.05 -0.66 -6.00
N HIS A 10 2.29 0.60 -5.66
CA HIS A 10 1.28 1.52 -5.17
C HIS A 10 0.88 2.54 -6.24
N SER A 11 -0.42 2.70 -6.46
CA SER A 11 -0.95 3.74 -7.35
C SER A 11 -1.30 5.02 -6.58
N GLN A 12 -1.80 6.02 -7.29
CA GLN A 12 -2.40 7.24 -6.74
C GLN A 12 -3.50 7.00 -5.69
N PHE A 13 -4.08 5.80 -5.63
CA PHE A 13 -5.08 5.44 -4.63
C PHE A 13 -4.45 5.09 -3.26
N SER A 14 -3.14 4.92 -3.20
CA SER A 14 -2.37 4.91 -1.95
C SER A 14 -1.98 6.33 -1.55
N ILE A 15 -2.98 7.13 -1.14
CA ILE A 15 -2.91 8.60 -0.95
C ILE A 15 -1.67 9.08 -0.19
N LEU A 16 -1.23 8.34 0.84
CA LEU A 16 -0.10 8.72 1.68
C LEU A 16 1.26 8.20 1.17
N ASN A 17 1.27 7.20 0.30
CA ASN A 17 2.45 6.44 -0.09
C ASN A 17 2.84 6.65 -1.56
N SER A 18 1.90 7.02 -2.43
CA SER A 18 2.13 7.18 -3.87
C SER A 18 1.17 8.18 -4.50
N THR A 19 1.67 8.91 -5.50
CA THR A 19 0.90 9.84 -6.33
C THR A 19 0.92 9.43 -7.80
N VAL A 20 1.35 8.21 -8.11
CA VAL A 20 1.55 7.78 -9.50
C VAL A 20 0.21 7.41 -10.15
N PRO A 21 -0.22 8.09 -11.24
CA PRO A 21 -1.44 7.73 -11.93
C PRO A 21 -1.30 6.38 -12.63
N ILE A 22 -2.39 5.61 -12.63
CA ILE A 22 -2.44 4.25 -13.20
C ILE A 22 -2.03 4.24 -14.69
N SER A 23 -2.42 5.29 -15.43
CA SER A 23 -2.14 5.38 -16.85
C SER A 23 -0.66 5.53 -17.18
N ASP A 24 0.04 6.39 -16.47
CA ASP A 24 1.48 6.58 -16.67
C ASP A 24 2.27 5.39 -16.16
N LEU A 25 1.79 4.75 -15.09
CA LEU A 25 2.34 3.48 -14.60
C LEU A 25 2.31 2.41 -15.70
N LEU A 26 1.15 2.18 -16.31
CA LEU A 26 0.98 1.13 -17.32
C LEU A 26 1.71 1.45 -18.62
N LYS A 27 1.74 2.73 -19.06
CA LYS A 27 2.59 3.15 -20.19
C LYS A 27 4.05 2.77 -19.96
N LYS A 28 4.58 3.04 -18.77
CA LYS A 28 5.96 2.68 -18.42
C LYS A 28 6.18 1.18 -18.45
N CYS A 29 5.20 0.40 -17.97
CA CYS A 29 5.28 -1.06 -18.03
C CYS A 29 5.30 -1.59 -19.47
N VAL A 30 4.58 -0.96 -20.39
CA VAL A 30 4.65 -1.28 -21.83
C VAL A 30 6.03 -0.96 -22.41
N GLU A 31 6.59 0.23 -22.10
CA GLU A 31 7.93 0.63 -22.55
C GLU A 31 9.01 -0.37 -22.09
N LEU A 32 8.89 -0.84 -20.85
CA LEU A 32 9.78 -1.81 -20.23
C LEU A 32 9.48 -3.26 -20.61
N LYS A 33 8.45 -3.49 -21.45
CA LYS A 33 8.02 -4.81 -21.94
C LYS A 33 7.66 -5.80 -20.83
N PHE A 34 7.03 -5.32 -19.75
CA PHE A 34 6.50 -6.21 -18.73
C PHE A 34 5.29 -6.98 -19.23
N THR A 35 5.25 -8.27 -18.91
CA THR A 35 4.13 -9.17 -19.26
C THR A 35 3.02 -9.14 -18.20
N ALA A 36 3.38 -8.89 -16.94
CA ALA A 36 2.46 -8.80 -15.82
C ALA A 36 2.89 -7.71 -14.85
N VAL A 37 1.92 -7.11 -14.16
CA VAL A 37 2.12 -6.08 -13.13
C VAL A 37 1.06 -6.25 -12.06
N ALA A 38 1.48 -6.17 -10.79
CA ALA A 38 0.55 -6.13 -9.68
C ALA A 38 0.21 -4.71 -9.25
N LEU A 39 -0.98 -4.53 -8.70
CA LEU A 39 -1.38 -3.36 -7.93
C LEU A 39 -1.63 -3.81 -6.49
N THR A 40 -0.96 -3.19 -5.52
CA THR A 40 -1.05 -3.52 -4.09
C THR A 40 -1.23 -2.25 -3.27
N ASP A 41 -2.37 -1.59 -3.41
CA ASP A 41 -2.64 -0.35 -2.69
C ASP A 41 -2.80 -0.57 -1.17
N PHE A 42 -2.48 0.47 -0.39
CA PHE A 42 -2.45 0.39 1.06
C PHE A 42 -3.86 0.49 1.67
N GLY A 43 -4.33 -0.61 2.26
CA GLY A 43 -5.60 -0.70 2.98
C GLY A 43 -6.83 -0.48 2.11
N ASN A 44 -6.68 -0.41 0.78
CA ASN A 44 -7.76 -0.07 -0.14
C ASN A 44 -7.62 -0.78 -1.50
N LEU A 45 -8.72 -0.79 -2.25
CA LEU A 45 -8.82 -1.36 -3.60
C LEU A 45 -9.54 -0.40 -4.57
N TYR A 46 -9.49 0.91 -4.31
CA TYR A 46 -10.24 1.89 -5.10
C TYR A 46 -9.81 1.90 -6.56
N GLY A 47 -8.51 1.76 -6.82
CA GLY A 47 -7.94 1.71 -8.16
C GLY A 47 -8.06 0.37 -8.90
N ALA A 48 -8.61 -0.67 -8.27
CA ALA A 48 -8.54 -2.03 -8.80
C ALA A 48 -9.28 -2.19 -10.15
N ILE A 49 -10.46 -1.59 -10.28
CA ILE A 49 -11.27 -1.69 -11.51
C ILE A 49 -10.63 -0.91 -12.66
N ASP A 50 -10.14 0.30 -12.37
CA ASP A 50 -9.53 1.16 -13.37
C ASP A 50 -8.20 0.57 -13.85
N PHE A 51 -7.38 0.08 -12.92
CA PHE A 51 -6.16 -0.67 -13.22
C PHE A 51 -6.43 -1.88 -14.09
N TYR A 52 -7.43 -2.69 -13.76
CA TYR A 52 -7.76 -3.89 -14.53
C TYR A 52 -8.15 -3.55 -15.98
N LYS A 53 -9.01 -2.55 -16.17
CA LYS A 53 -9.47 -2.13 -17.50
C LYS A 53 -8.31 -1.61 -18.34
N GLU A 54 -7.47 -0.77 -17.75
CA GLU A 54 -6.36 -0.13 -18.46
C GLU A 54 -5.23 -1.14 -18.75
N ALA A 55 -4.88 -2.00 -17.79
CA ALA A 55 -3.89 -3.05 -18.00
C ALA A 55 -4.32 -4.01 -19.12
N LYS A 56 -5.60 -4.37 -19.15
CA LYS A 56 -6.17 -5.21 -20.22
C LYS A 56 -6.13 -4.51 -21.57
N ALA A 57 -6.38 -3.20 -21.63
CA ALA A 57 -6.24 -2.42 -22.87
C ALA A 57 -4.79 -2.41 -23.39
N HIS A 58 -3.82 -2.41 -22.48
CA HIS A 58 -2.38 -2.50 -22.80
C HIS A 58 -1.84 -3.92 -22.93
N GLN A 59 -2.70 -4.96 -22.90
CA GLN A 59 -2.32 -6.37 -22.99
C GLN A 59 -1.33 -6.84 -21.91
N ILE A 60 -1.29 -6.15 -20.78
CA ILE A 60 -0.53 -6.54 -19.60
C ILE A 60 -1.44 -7.37 -18.70
N LYS A 61 -0.93 -8.48 -18.15
CA LYS A 61 -1.68 -9.28 -17.17
C LYS A 61 -1.76 -8.52 -15.82
N PRO A 62 -2.95 -8.06 -15.40
CA PRO A 62 -3.08 -7.40 -14.10
C PRO A 62 -3.11 -8.44 -12.98
N ILE A 63 -2.37 -8.18 -11.90
CA ILE A 63 -2.47 -8.90 -10.63
C ILE A 63 -3.04 -7.93 -9.60
N ILE A 64 -4.20 -8.24 -9.03
CA ILE A 64 -4.84 -7.35 -8.06
C ILE A 64 -4.51 -7.87 -6.67
N GLY A 65 -3.90 -7.02 -5.87
CA GLY A 65 -3.58 -7.25 -4.48
C GLY A 65 -3.82 -5.99 -3.65
N LEU A 66 -3.44 -6.07 -2.39
CA LEU A 66 -3.74 -5.08 -1.38
C LEU A 66 -2.71 -5.28 -0.26
N GLU A 67 -2.11 -4.20 0.19
CA GLU A 67 -1.27 -4.22 1.40
C GLU A 67 -2.14 -3.90 2.61
N ILE A 68 -2.25 -4.82 3.57
CA ILE A 68 -3.03 -4.61 4.80
C ILE A 68 -2.13 -4.60 6.03
N MET A 69 -2.39 -3.66 6.92
CA MET A 69 -1.92 -3.77 8.30
C MET A 69 -2.86 -4.68 9.08
N ILE A 70 -2.31 -5.79 9.57
CA ILE A 70 -3.03 -6.72 10.44
C ILE A 70 -2.65 -6.38 11.88
N ALA A 71 -3.64 -6.07 12.71
CA ALA A 71 -3.41 -5.88 14.12
C ALA A 71 -3.00 -7.24 14.76
N PRO A 72 -1.95 -7.27 15.61
CA PRO A 72 -1.45 -8.53 16.20
C PRO A 72 -2.46 -9.18 17.16
N GLN A 73 -3.51 -8.46 17.56
CA GLN A 73 -4.59 -8.97 18.38
C GLN A 73 -5.93 -8.63 17.72
N TYR A 74 -6.89 -9.54 17.84
CA TYR A 74 -8.27 -9.32 17.43
C TYR A 74 -8.89 -8.26 18.36
N CYS A 75 -8.81 -6.99 17.96
CA CYS A 75 -9.42 -5.89 18.71
C CYS A 75 -10.95 -5.97 18.62
N GLN A 76 -11.59 -6.64 19.58
CA GLN A 76 -13.06 -6.54 19.77
C GLN A 76 -13.50 -5.25 20.46
N GLU A 77 -12.57 -4.45 21.00
CA GLU A 77 -12.93 -3.23 21.71
C GLU A 77 -12.54 -1.96 20.95
N LYS A 78 -13.54 -1.20 20.51
CA LYS A 78 -13.37 0.23 20.25
C LYS A 78 -13.21 0.95 21.58
N LYS A 79 -11.98 1.07 22.09
CA LYS A 79 -11.70 2.08 23.11
C LYS A 79 -11.90 3.45 22.48
N LYS A 80 -13.02 4.11 22.83
CA LYS A 80 -13.15 5.56 22.64
C LYS A 80 -12.10 6.22 23.52
N GLN A 81 -10.92 6.49 22.96
CA GLN A 81 -10.08 7.53 23.54
C GLN A 81 -10.75 8.87 23.22
N CYS A 82 -11.69 9.27 24.07
CA CYS A 82 -11.97 10.68 24.21
C CYS A 82 -10.66 11.30 24.73
N ILE A 83 -9.92 11.96 23.84
CA ILE A 83 -8.92 12.94 24.28
C ILE A 83 -9.74 14.11 24.82
N SER A 84 -10.22 13.97 26.06
CA SER A 84 -10.59 15.13 26.85
C SER A 84 -9.33 15.59 27.57
N GLN A 85 -9.14 16.91 27.57
CA GLN A 85 -8.24 17.68 28.43
C GLN A 85 -6.84 17.87 27.82
N ASN A 86 -6.66 19.03 27.19
CA ASN A 86 -5.87 20.14 27.72
C ASN A 86 -4.52 19.87 28.42
N ASP A 87 -3.86 18.76 28.18
CA ASP A 87 -2.53 18.49 28.74
C ASP A 87 -1.45 18.67 27.68
N ARG A 88 -0.86 19.87 27.73
CA ARG A 88 0.43 20.18 27.14
C ARG A 88 1.47 19.22 27.70
N ASN A 89 2.26 18.65 26.79
CA ASN A 89 3.54 17.98 27.02
C ASN A 89 3.44 16.62 27.70
N VAL A 90 3.70 15.54 26.95
CA VAL A 90 4.85 14.64 27.14
C VAL A 90 4.90 13.70 25.94
N PHE A 91 5.86 13.91 25.05
CA PHE A 91 6.37 12.84 24.20
C PHE A 91 7.29 11.96 25.05
N PRO A 92 7.28 10.63 24.88
CA PRO A 92 8.50 9.86 25.03
C PRO A 92 8.87 9.25 23.68
N SER A 93 9.87 9.91 23.11
CA SER A 93 10.78 9.43 22.09
C SER A 93 11.75 8.41 22.71
N GLN A 94 12.06 7.34 21.98
CA GLN A 94 13.30 6.53 21.98
C GLN A 94 13.50 5.45 23.08
N ASN A 95 13.50 4.20 22.60
CA ASN A 95 14.57 3.19 22.70
C ASN A 95 15.59 3.29 23.84
N GLY A 96 15.75 2.19 24.58
CA GLY A 96 16.90 1.93 25.46
C GLY A 96 16.89 0.49 25.98
N GLU A 97 17.86 -0.29 25.53
CA GLU A 97 18.16 -1.68 25.89
C GLU A 97 18.17 -1.93 27.41
N LYS A 98 17.81 -3.15 27.84
CA LYS A 98 18.58 -3.89 28.86
C LYS A 98 18.18 -5.36 28.95
N SER A 99 19.20 -6.18 28.77
CA SER A 99 19.31 -7.62 28.94
C SER A 99 18.99 -8.07 30.37
N LEU A 100 18.35 -9.23 30.52
CA LEU A 100 18.30 -10.10 31.70
C LEU A 100 18.39 -11.53 31.14
N GLN A 101 19.54 -12.21 31.31
CA GLN A 101 19.76 -13.21 32.37
C GLN A 101 18.62 -14.23 32.47
#